data_AF-A0A4V5NHB6-F1
#
_entry.id   AF-A0A4V5NHB6-F1
#
_cell.length_a   1.000
_cell.length_b   1.000
_cell.length_c   1.000
_cell.angle_alpha   90.00
_cell.angle_beta   90.00
_cell.angle_gamma   90.00
#
_symmetry.space_group_name_H-M   'P 1'
#
loop_
_entity.id
_entity.type
_entity.pdbx_description
1 polymer ?
#
loop_
_entity_poly.entity_id
_entity_poly.type
_entity_poly.pdbx_seq_one_letter_code
_entity_poly.pdbx_strand_id
1 'polypeptide(L)'
;MQGQPSPSTGGPLSSTTDSPPKGVLSLPAELREQIYALLVVKPRNTITMLSNHACFASEVSASQPALSRVNHQLRHETLATFYSSNVFLAELSEHADLATALRWLESIGEVNVGRLRHLALCGWTRVPFGHMMVRRWVRVVFDLKEGRMELHDSETLPQRSQLMMAIERMKESFGNLVVARGGRRFDSESLIGLMRGFHALCEAHKVA
;
A
#
# COMPACT_ATOMS: atom_id res chain seq x y z
N MET A 1 37.20 -63.83 -43.67
CA MET A 1 36.89 -64.05 -42.25
C MET A 1 37.60 -62.99 -41.43
N GLN A 2 36.90 -61.92 -41.06
CA GLN A 2 37.39 -60.91 -40.13
C GLN A 2 36.41 -60.90 -38.96
N GLY A 3 36.94 -61.21 -37.77
CA GLY A 3 36.17 -61.37 -36.54
C GLY A 3 35.81 -60.03 -35.91
N GLN A 4 34.59 -59.98 -35.38
CA GLN A 4 34.16 -58.98 -34.40
C GLN A 4 35.06 -59.02 -33.16
N PRO A 5 35.07 -57.89 -32.42
CA PRO A 5 34.66 -58.03 -31.02
C PRO A 5 33.63 -56.96 -30.61
N SER A 6 32.62 -57.42 -29.87
CA SER A 6 31.85 -56.64 -28.89
C SER A 6 32.19 -57.23 -27.49
N PRO A 7 31.75 -56.69 -26.35
CA PRO A 7 31.26 -55.35 -25.99
C PRO A 7 32.06 -54.76 -24.80
N SER A 8 32.25 -53.44 -24.71
CA SER A 8 32.79 -52.81 -23.49
C SER A 8 31.65 -52.38 -22.56
N THR A 9 31.41 -53.28 -21.60
CA THR A 9 31.04 -53.09 -20.19
C THR A 9 30.72 -51.68 -19.70
N GLY A 10 29.51 -51.53 -19.15
CA GLY A 10 29.07 -50.34 -18.44
C GLY A 10 29.90 -50.05 -17.17
N GLY A 11 30.21 -48.77 -16.98
CA GLY A 11 30.62 -48.19 -15.69
C GLY A 11 29.47 -47.35 -15.12
N PRO A 12 29.31 -47.29 -13.79
CA PRO A 12 28.09 -46.79 -13.16
C PRO A 12 27.92 -45.28 -13.30
N LEU A 13 26.68 -44.86 -13.59
CA LEU A 13 26.17 -43.55 -13.17
C LEU A 13 26.41 -43.41 -11.66
N SER A 14 27.22 -42.45 -11.22
CA SER A 14 27.19 -41.93 -9.84
C SER A 14 28.05 -40.69 -9.69
N SER A 15 27.46 -39.55 -10.04
CA SER A 15 27.70 -38.29 -9.33
C SER A 15 26.59 -37.30 -9.68
N THR A 16 25.33 -37.70 -9.48
CA THR A 16 24.30 -36.72 -9.16
C THR A 16 24.65 -36.19 -7.78
N THR A 17 25.39 -35.08 -7.74
CA THR A 17 25.49 -34.20 -6.59
C THR A 17 24.09 -33.76 -6.24
N ASP A 18 23.44 -34.53 -5.37
CA ASP A 18 22.12 -34.30 -4.80
C ASP A 18 22.22 -33.16 -3.77
N SER A 19 22.82 -32.04 -4.17
CA SER A 19 22.86 -30.85 -3.35
C SER A 19 21.43 -30.33 -3.29
N PRO A 20 20.86 -30.11 -2.09
CA PRO A 20 19.50 -29.63 -1.96
C PRO A 20 19.35 -28.36 -2.80
N PRO A 21 18.20 -28.18 -3.48
CA PRO A 21 17.98 -27.05 -4.37
C PRO A 21 18.34 -25.76 -3.63
N LYS A 22 19.31 -25.01 -4.17
CA LYS A 22 19.79 -23.76 -3.57
C LYS A 22 18.94 -22.63 -4.13
N GLY A 23 18.22 -21.92 -3.28
CA GLY A 23 17.46 -20.75 -3.70
C GLY A 23 16.45 -20.29 -2.66
N VAL A 24 15.92 -19.08 -2.82
CA VAL A 24 14.90 -18.54 -1.91
C VAL A 24 13.68 -19.45 -1.81
N LEU A 25 13.28 -20.10 -2.92
CA LEU A 25 12.08 -20.94 -2.95
C LEU A 25 12.25 -22.30 -2.26
N SER A 26 13.48 -22.74 -1.98
CA SER A 26 13.70 -23.97 -1.21
C SER A 26 13.70 -23.74 0.30
N LEU A 27 13.69 -22.48 0.74
CA LEU A 27 13.54 -22.13 2.15
C LEU A 27 12.09 -22.39 2.61
N PRO A 28 11.86 -22.75 3.88
CA PRO A 28 10.53 -22.72 4.50
C PRO A 28 9.85 -21.36 4.37
N ALA A 29 8.51 -21.36 4.36
CA ALA A 29 7.71 -20.16 4.12
C ALA A 29 7.98 -19.06 5.16
N GLU A 30 8.26 -19.43 6.40
CA GLU A 30 8.54 -18.53 7.52
C GLU A 30 9.84 -17.75 7.28
N LEU A 31 10.89 -18.42 6.78
CA LEU A 31 12.15 -17.77 6.43
C LEU A 31 12.00 -16.87 5.21
N ARG A 32 11.19 -17.27 4.24
CA ARG A 32 10.86 -16.43 3.08
C ARG A 32 10.13 -15.15 3.51
N GLU A 33 9.15 -15.27 4.42
CA GLU A 33 8.43 -14.12 4.96
C GLU A 33 9.35 -13.14 5.69
N GLN A 34 10.29 -13.64 6.51
CA GLN A 34 11.30 -12.80 7.17
C GLN A 34 12.18 -12.06 6.15
N ILE A 35 12.59 -12.73 5.07
CA ILE A 35 13.34 -12.09 3.97
C ILE A 35 12.48 -11.02 3.30
N TYR A 36 11.21 -11.29 3.02
CA TYR A 36 10.32 -10.30 2.41
C TYR A 36 10.09 -9.10 3.31
N ALA A 37 9.91 -9.31 4.62
CA ALA A 37 9.77 -8.23 5.58
C ALA A 37 10.95 -7.25 5.50
N LEU A 38 12.19 -7.77 5.44
CA LEU A 38 13.39 -6.94 5.33
C LEU A 38 13.53 -6.21 3.99
N LEU A 39 13.03 -6.79 2.89
CA LEU A 39 13.19 -6.23 1.54
C LEU A 39 12.06 -5.26 1.14
N VAL A 40 10.85 -5.49 1.68
CA VAL A 40 9.60 -4.95 1.14
C VAL A 40 8.94 -3.98 2.12
N VAL A 41 9.13 -4.18 3.42
CA VAL A 41 8.62 -3.27 4.45
C VAL A 41 9.62 -2.14 4.62
N LYS A 42 9.14 -0.90 4.54
CA LYS A 42 10.01 0.28 4.55
C LYS A 42 10.25 0.79 5.96
N PRO A 43 11.41 1.39 6.29
CA PRO A 43 11.74 1.77 7.66
C PRO A 43 10.75 2.75 8.32
N ARG A 44 10.12 3.63 7.52
CA ARG A 44 9.07 4.57 7.98
C ARG A 44 7.66 4.07 7.70
N ASN A 45 7.52 2.86 7.16
CA ASN A 45 6.29 2.22 6.69
C ASN A 45 5.42 3.11 5.79
N THR A 46 5.92 4.21 5.23
CA THR A 46 5.11 5.16 4.47
C THR A 46 5.59 5.18 3.03
N ILE A 47 4.67 4.87 2.12
CA ILE A 47 4.90 4.77 0.69
C ILE A 47 4.00 5.79 0.00
N THR A 48 4.60 6.74 -0.73
CA THR A 48 3.84 7.83 -1.34
C THR A 48 3.35 7.43 -2.73
N MET A 49 2.07 7.69 -3.00
CA MET A 49 1.44 7.47 -4.31
C MET A 49 1.74 8.58 -5.33
N LEU A 50 2.36 9.69 -4.91
CA LEU A 50 2.70 10.81 -5.79
C LEU A 50 3.88 10.46 -6.69
N SER A 51 3.79 10.93 -7.94
CA SER A 51 4.86 10.86 -8.94
C SER A 51 5.73 12.14 -8.97
N ASN A 52 5.55 13.07 -8.04
CA ASN A 52 6.24 14.36 -8.10
C ASN A 52 7.73 14.25 -7.67
N HIS A 53 8.59 14.97 -8.39
CA HIS A 53 10.03 15.08 -8.13
C HIS A 53 10.39 15.91 -6.90
N ALA A 54 9.46 16.58 -6.22
CA ALA A 54 9.71 17.26 -4.93
C ALA A 54 9.52 16.32 -3.72
N CYS A 55 8.91 15.15 -3.94
CA CYS A 55 8.66 14.11 -2.94
C CYS A 55 9.88 13.21 -2.69
N PHE A 56 11.09 13.66 -3.07
CA PHE A 56 12.36 12.98 -2.71
C PHE A 56 12.58 12.86 -1.21
N ALA A 57 11.84 13.62 -0.38
CA ALA A 57 11.83 13.41 1.07
C ALA A 57 11.14 12.08 1.49
N SER A 58 10.22 11.57 0.67
CA SER A 58 9.69 10.21 0.80
C SER A 58 10.41 9.30 -0.19
N GLU A 59 11.51 8.68 0.24
CA GLU A 59 12.41 7.84 -0.56
C GLU A 59 11.75 6.58 -1.17
N VAL A 60 10.42 6.42 -1.08
CA VAL A 60 9.72 5.20 -1.51
C VAL A 60 8.48 5.49 -2.36
N SER A 61 8.60 5.19 -3.65
CA SER A 61 7.49 5.12 -4.60
C SER A 61 6.56 3.94 -4.31
N ALA A 62 5.26 4.12 -4.56
CA ALA A 62 4.22 3.07 -4.51
C ALA A 62 4.29 2.01 -5.63
N SER A 63 5.43 1.91 -6.31
CA SER A 63 5.71 0.85 -7.28
C SER A 63 5.86 -0.51 -6.61
N GLN A 64 5.36 -1.56 -7.27
CA GLN A 64 5.54 -2.93 -6.79
C GLN A 64 7.03 -3.31 -6.75
N PRO A 65 7.49 -3.99 -5.68
CA PRO A 65 8.89 -4.34 -5.49
C PRO A 65 9.41 -5.23 -6.62
N ALA A 66 10.69 -5.08 -6.98
CA ALA A 66 11.30 -5.85 -8.07
C ALA A 66 11.14 -7.37 -7.90
N LEU A 67 11.18 -7.85 -6.65
CA LEU A 67 10.99 -9.26 -6.30
C LEU A 67 9.63 -9.82 -6.76
N SER A 68 8.61 -8.96 -6.89
CA SER A 68 7.29 -9.37 -7.39
C SER A 68 7.22 -9.62 -8.90
N ARG A 69 8.33 -9.40 -9.63
CA ARG A 69 8.40 -9.52 -11.10
C ARG A 69 9.13 -10.79 -11.56
N VAL A 70 9.79 -11.49 -10.66
CA VAL A 70 10.71 -12.59 -11.05
C VAL A 70 10.02 -13.96 -11.13
N ASN A 71 8.99 -14.20 -10.31
CA ASN A 71 8.31 -15.49 -10.22
C ASN A 71 6.89 -15.32 -9.66
N HIS A 72 5.94 -16.16 -10.09
CA HIS A 72 4.53 -16.08 -9.65
C HIS A 72 4.32 -16.33 -8.15
N GLN A 73 5.04 -17.28 -7.55
CA GLN A 73 4.99 -17.54 -6.11
C GLN A 73 5.56 -16.36 -5.33
N LEU A 74 6.76 -15.88 -5.72
CA LEU A 74 7.37 -14.71 -5.11
C LEU A 74 6.47 -13.48 -5.23
N ARG A 75 5.83 -13.29 -6.40
CA ARG A 75 4.83 -12.24 -6.60
C ARG A 75 3.68 -12.35 -5.62
N HIS A 76 3.09 -13.53 -5.46
CA HIS A 76 1.95 -13.74 -4.58
C HIS A 76 2.30 -13.44 -3.11
N GLU A 77 3.42 -14.00 -2.63
CA GLU A 77 3.89 -13.85 -1.24
C GLU A 77 4.34 -12.41 -0.98
N THR A 78 5.18 -11.84 -1.86
CA THR A 78 5.72 -10.47 -1.71
C THR A 78 4.64 -9.41 -1.73
N LEU A 79 3.68 -9.49 -2.65
CA LEU A 79 2.63 -8.47 -2.74
C LEU A 79 1.69 -8.52 -1.53
N ALA A 80 1.47 -9.70 -0.95
CA ALA A 80 0.71 -9.80 0.30
C ALA A 80 1.39 -8.98 1.40
N THR A 81 2.68 -9.23 1.65
CA THR A 81 3.46 -8.47 2.64
C THR A 81 3.55 -6.98 2.31
N PHE A 82 3.75 -6.63 1.03
CA PHE A 82 3.87 -5.23 0.59
C PHE A 82 2.62 -4.41 0.93
N TYR A 83 1.43 -4.90 0.57
CA TYR A 83 0.19 -4.17 0.76
C TYR A 83 -0.35 -4.25 2.20
N SER A 84 -0.03 -5.32 2.93
CA SER A 84 -0.50 -5.49 4.31
C SER A 84 0.35 -4.77 5.36
N SER A 85 1.63 -4.58 5.10
CA SER A 85 2.60 -4.16 6.12
C SER A 85 3.11 -2.73 5.92
N ASN A 86 2.79 -2.10 4.80
CA ASN A 86 3.09 -0.68 4.55
C ASN A 86 1.82 0.19 4.66
N VAL A 87 2.04 1.46 4.94
CA VAL A 87 1.08 2.57 4.88
C VAL A 87 1.24 3.26 3.53
N PHE A 88 0.18 3.29 2.75
CA PHE A 88 0.18 3.96 1.46
C PHE A 88 -0.40 5.36 1.63
N LEU A 89 0.42 6.38 1.37
CA LEU A 89 0.08 7.79 1.55
C LEU A 89 -0.32 8.41 0.21
N ALA A 90 -1.55 8.94 0.16
CA ALA A 90 -2.03 9.79 -0.92
C ALA A 90 -2.13 11.23 -0.40
N GLU A 91 -1.36 12.14 -1.01
CA GLU A 91 -1.67 13.57 -0.88
C GLU A 91 -2.79 13.91 -1.85
N LEU A 92 -3.82 14.59 -1.37
CA LEU A 92 -5.05 14.87 -2.11
C LEU A 92 -5.39 16.37 -2.07
N SER A 93 -4.36 17.23 -1.97
CA SER A 93 -4.53 18.69 -1.95
C SER A 93 -5.10 19.22 -3.27
N GLU A 94 -4.65 18.67 -4.41
CA GLU A 94 -5.02 19.12 -5.76
C GLU A 94 -5.69 18.01 -6.57
N HIS A 95 -6.50 18.39 -7.58
CA HIS A 95 -7.19 17.44 -8.46
C HIS A 95 -6.22 16.48 -9.19
N ALA A 96 -5.04 16.97 -9.57
CA ALA A 96 -4.04 16.16 -10.26
C ALA A 96 -3.48 15.05 -9.36
N ASP A 97 -3.36 15.31 -8.06
CA ASP A 97 -2.88 14.33 -7.08
C ASP A 97 -3.96 13.27 -6.82
N LEU A 98 -5.22 13.69 -6.69
CA LEU A 98 -6.36 12.77 -6.63
C LEU A 98 -6.39 11.86 -7.87
N ALA A 99 -6.30 12.43 -9.07
CA ALA A 99 -6.29 11.64 -10.30
C ALA A 99 -5.12 10.64 -10.36
N THR A 100 -3.98 10.98 -9.76
CA THR A 100 -2.82 10.07 -9.67
C THR A 100 -3.05 8.95 -8.66
N ALA A 101 -3.59 9.25 -7.48
CA ALA A 101 -3.95 8.24 -6.48
C ALA A 101 -5.02 7.26 -7.00
N LEU A 102 -6.04 7.77 -7.70
CA LEU A 102 -7.09 6.94 -8.30
C LEU A 102 -6.53 6.00 -9.38
N ARG A 103 -5.69 6.51 -10.29
CA ARG A 103 -5.01 5.69 -11.30
C ARG A 103 -4.11 4.62 -10.68
N TRP A 104 -3.40 4.97 -9.59
CA TRP A 104 -2.60 3.99 -8.86
C TRP A 104 -3.47 2.87 -8.29
N LEU A 105 -4.59 3.21 -7.66
CA LEU A 105 -5.51 2.24 -7.07
C LEU A 105 -6.08 1.28 -8.13
N GLU A 106 -6.48 1.83 -9.27
CA GLU A 106 -6.92 1.02 -10.43
C GLU A 106 -5.79 0.11 -10.93
N SER A 107 -4.55 0.61 -11.02
CA SER A 107 -3.42 -0.14 -11.56
C SER A 107 -2.98 -1.34 -10.73
N ILE A 108 -3.19 -1.31 -9.40
CA ILE A 108 -2.83 -2.44 -8.55
C ILE A 108 -3.87 -3.57 -8.62
N GLY A 109 -5.10 -3.27 -9.01
CA GLY A 109 -6.20 -4.22 -9.20
C GLY A 109 -6.83 -4.72 -7.90
N GLU A 110 -8.07 -5.21 -7.99
CA GLU A 110 -8.92 -5.59 -6.85
C GLU A 110 -8.28 -6.57 -5.86
N VAL A 111 -7.54 -7.57 -6.36
CA VAL A 111 -6.87 -8.56 -5.51
C VAL A 111 -5.86 -7.91 -4.56
N ASN A 112 -5.17 -6.87 -5.02
CA ASN A 112 -4.19 -6.14 -4.22
C ASN A 112 -4.84 -5.06 -3.38
N VAL A 113 -5.91 -4.43 -3.87
CA VAL A 113 -6.74 -3.51 -3.07
C VAL A 113 -7.26 -4.21 -1.83
N GLY A 114 -7.77 -5.44 -1.96
CA GLY A 114 -8.20 -6.24 -0.81
C GLY A 114 -7.07 -6.66 0.14
N ARG A 115 -5.81 -6.45 -0.21
CA ARG A 115 -4.63 -6.68 0.66
C ARG A 115 -4.15 -5.40 1.35
N LEU A 116 -4.62 -4.23 0.92
CA LEU A 116 -4.28 -2.97 1.56
C LEU A 116 -4.77 -2.98 3.00
N ARG A 117 -3.85 -2.72 3.93
CA ARG A 117 -4.18 -2.60 5.35
C ARG A 117 -4.24 -1.16 5.81
N HIS A 118 -3.24 -0.36 5.45
CA HIS A 118 -3.15 1.01 5.94
C HIS A 118 -3.14 1.99 4.77
N LEU A 119 -4.15 2.85 4.71
CA LEU A 119 -4.26 3.94 3.75
C LEU A 119 -4.17 5.25 4.52
N ALA A 120 -3.20 6.10 4.19
CA ALA A 120 -3.11 7.45 4.73
C ALA A 120 -3.51 8.46 3.66
N LEU A 121 -4.41 9.37 4.00
CA LEU A 121 -4.80 10.49 3.16
C LEU A 121 -4.30 11.77 3.82
N CYS A 122 -3.64 12.63 3.07
CA CYS A 122 -3.19 13.92 3.57
C CYS A 122 -3.46 15.04 2.59
N GLY A 123 -3.45 16.27 3.07
CA GLY A 123 -3.57 17.43 2.21
C GLY A 123 -3.73 18.72 2.99
N TRP A 124 -3.63 19.83 2.27
CA TRP A 124 -3.92 21.15 2.80
C TRP A 124 -5.42 21.41 2.79
N THR A 125 -5.94 21.91 3.90
CA THR A 125 -7.29 22.48 4.00
C THR A 125 -7.19 23.91 4.54
N ARG A 126 -8.25 24.70 4.38
CA ARG A 126 -8.33 26.06 4.94
C ARG A 126 -9.36 26.06 6.05
N VAL A 127 -8.98 26.59 7.21
CA VAL A 127 -9.84 26.64 8.40
C VAL A 127 -10.06 28.10 8.77
N PRO A 128 -11.31 28.52 9.04
CA PRO A 128 -11.58 29.86 9.53
C PRO A 128 -10.99 30.04 10.93
N PHE A 129 -10.32 31.18 11.15
CA PHE A 129 -9.76 31.63 12.42
C PHE A 129 -10.13 33.11 12.63
N GLY A 130 -11.28 33.34 13.29
CA GLY A 130 -11.89 34.67 13.34
C GLY A 130 -12.28 35.14 11.94
N HIS A 131 -11.71 36.25 11.50
CA HIS A 131 -11.90 36.81 10.15
C HIS A 131 -10.84 36.34 9.13
N MET A 132 -9.89 35.51 9.54
CA MET A 132 -8.79 35.03 8.67
C MET A 132 -8.99 33.57 8.26
N MET A 133 -8.45 33.20 7.09
CA MET A 133 -8.37 31.81 6.64
C MET A 133 -6.94 31.30 6.79
N VAL A 134 -6.74 30.23 7.57
CA VAL A 134 -5.42 29.64 7.81
C VAL A 134 -5.34 28.29 7.10
N ARG A 135 -4.25 28.05 6.36
CA ARG A 135 -3.96 26.73 5.79
C ARG A 135 -3.49 25.78 6.89
N ARG A 136 -4.09 24.60 6.95
CA ARG A 136 -3.73 23.52 7.86
C ARG A 136 -3.45 22.27 7.08
N TRP A 137 -2.38 21.58 7.44
CA TRP A 137 -2.09 20.25 6.94
C TRP A 137 -2.90 19.25 7.76
N VAL A 138 -3.55 18.32 7.08
CA VAL A 138 -4.35 17.27 7.71
C VAL A 138 -3.84 15.94 7.20
N ARG A 139 -3.68 14.97 8.11
CA ARG A 139 -3.32 13.60 7.77
C ARG A 139 -4.22 12.63 8.52
N VAL A 140 -4.97 11.83 7.79
CA VAL A 140 -5.85 10.78 8.33
C VAL A 140 -5.29 9.43 7.90
N VAL A 141 -5.23 8.49 8.83
CA VAL A 141 -4.80 7.11 8.58
C VAL A 141 -5.97 6.17 8.84
N PHE A 142 -6.26 5.32 7.86
CA PHE A 142 -7.28 4.29 7.91
C PHE A 142 -6.63 2.93 8.06
N ASP A 143 -6.94 2.20 9.14
CA ASP A 143 -6.72 0.76 9.26
C ASP A 143 -7.94 0.04 8.65
N LEU A 144 -7.77 -0.40 7.41
CA LEU A 144 -8.80 -1.07 6.61
C LEU A 144 -9.10 -2.50 7.11
N LYS A 145 -8.24 -3.08 7.96
CA LYS A 145 -8.49 -4.38 8.56
C LYS A 145 -9.31 -4.25 9.83
N GLU A 146 -8.91 -3.34 10.71
CA GLU A 146 -9.57 -3.12 12.01
C GLU A 146 -10.75 -2.15 11.90
N GLY A 147 -10.92 -1.48 10.76
CA GLY A 147 -11.97 -0.49 10.55
C GLY A 147 -11.80 0.76 11.40
N ARG A 148 -10.54 1.15 11.69
CA ARG A 148 -10.21 2.31 12.52
C ARG A 148 -9.70 3.47 11.69
N MET A 149 -10.04 4.69 12.12
CA MET A 149 -9.57 5.93 11.51
C MET A 149 -8.91 6.80 12.59
N GLU A 150 -7.68 7.22 12.32
CA GLU A 150 -6.85 8.02 13.22
C GLU A 150 -6.43 9.32 12.55
N LEU A 151 -6.52 10.42 13.27
CA LEU A 151 -6.03 11.72 12.82
C LEU A 151 -4.60 11.91 13.34
N HIS A 152 -3.64 12.05 12.44
CA HIS A 152 -2.24 12.36 12.76
C HIS A 152 -1.95 13.85 12.59
N ASP A 153 -1.01 14.36 13.38
CA ASP A 153 -0.50 15.74 13.33
C ASP A 153 -1.54 16.83 13.67
N SER A 154 -2.40 16.56 14.66
CA SER A 154 -3.42 17.48 15.18
C SER A 154 -2.90 18.45 16.26
N GLU A 155 -1.61 18.79 16.26
CA GLU A 155 -1.12 19.81 17.17
C GLU A 155 -1.78 21.15 16.80
N THR A 156 -2.73 21.59 17.63
CA THR A 156 -3.44 22.89 17.61
C THR A 156 -4.73 23.03 16.77
N LEU A 157 -5.52 21.98 16.53
CA LEU A 157 -6.89 22.19 16.05
C LEU A 157 -7.82 22.64 17.19
N PRO A 158 -8.52 23.79 17.08
CA PRO A 158 -9.56 24.15 18.03
C PRO A 158 -10.64 23.07 18.02
N GLN A 159 -10.99 22.55 19.20
CA GLN A 159 -11.98 21.47 19.41
C GLN A 159 -13.37 21.73 18.79
N ARG A 160 -13.68 22.98 18.40
CA ARG A 160 -14.93 23.40 17.75
C ARG A 160 -14.73 23.97 16.34
N SER A 161 -13.70 23.56 15.61
CA SER A 161 -13.53 23.97 14.21
C SER A 161 -14.45 23.18 13.28
N GLN A 162 -14.88 23.82 12.18
CA GLN A 162 -15.63 23.15 11.10
C GLN A 162 -14.85 21.95 10.52
N LEU A 163 -13.52 22.04 10.52
CA LEU A 163 -12.64 20.95 10.15
C LEU A 163 -12.84 19.71 11.03
N MET A 164 -12.89 19.88 12.36
CA MET A 164 -13.13 18.74 13.27
C MET A 164 -14.50 18.11 13.00
N MET A 165 -15.55 18.90 12.77
CA MET A 165 -16.86 18.34 12.40
C MET A 165 -16.82 17.54 11.09
N ALA A 166 -16.07 18.02 10.10
CA ALA A 166 -15.95 17.31 8.83
C ALA A 166 -15.10 16.03 8.95
N ILE A 167 -14.06 16.04 9.78
CA ILE A 167 -13.28 14.85 10.13
C ILE A 167 -14.15 13.83 10.87
N GLU A 168 -14.97 14.25 11.84
CA GLU A 168 -15.89 13.34 12.54
C GLU A 168 -16.96 12.77 11.60
N ARG A 169 -17.51 13.58 10.68
CA ARG A 169 -18.41 13.06 9.62
C ARG A 169 -17.73 12.03 8.73
N MET A 170 -16.47 12.25 8.38
CA MET A 170 -15.68 11.28 7.61
C MET A 170 -15.47 9.98 8.40
N LYS A 171 -15.18 10.09 9.71
CA LYS A 171 -15.04 8.96 10.61
C LYS A 171 -16.34 8.17 10.76
N GLU A 172 -17.47 8.85 10.89
CA GLU A 172 -18.79 8.23 10.91
C GLU A 172 -19.10 7.52 9.58
N SER A 173 -18.87 8.18 8.45
CA SER A 173 -19.03 7.60 7.11
C SER A 173 -18.17 6.35 6.92
N PHE A 174 -16.91 6.39 7.36
CA PHE A 174 -16.02 5.25 7.35
C PHE A 174 -16.52 4.12 8.27
N GLY A 175 -17.00 4.44 9.47
CA GLY A 175 -17.61 3.47 10.38
C GLY A 175 -18.83 2.77 9.77
N ASN A 176 -19.72 3.52 9.13
CA ASN A 176 -20.87 2.98 8.42
C ASN A 176 -20.45 2.06 7.26
N LEU A 177 -19.41 2.45 6.52
CA LEU A 177 -18.82 1.62 5.47
C LEU A 177 -18.25 0.32 6.05
N VAL A 178 -17.50 0.36 7.15
CA VAL A 178 -16.96 -0.83 7.83
C VAL A 178 -18.09 -1.79 8.25
N VAL A 179 -19.16 -1.26 8.86
CA VAL A 179 -20.34 -2.03 9.28
C VAL A 179 -21.04 -2.66 8.07
N ALA A 180 -21.29 -1.88 7.02
CA ALA A 180 -21.96 -2.35 5.80
C ALA A 180 -21.18 -3.48 5.12
N ARG A 181 -19.85 -3.48 5.23
CA ARG A 181 -19.02 -4.55 4.67
C ARG A 181 -19.04 -5.85 5.47
N GLY A 182 -19.39 -5.82 6.76
CA GLY A 182 -19.51 -7.03 7.59
C GLY A 182 -18.26 -7.91 7.59
N GLY A 183 -17.07 -7.30 7.63
CA GLY A 183 -15.77 -8.02 7.61
C GLY A 183 -15.24 -8.38 6.22
N ARG A 184 -15.93 -8.01 5.13
CA ARG A 184 -15.39 -8.12 3.77
C ARG A 184 -14.25 -7.12 3.55
N ARG A 185 -13.18 -7.56 2.89
CA ARG A 185 -12.05 -6.71 2.45
C ARG A 185 -12.54 -5.53 1.64
N PHE A 186 -11.90 -4.36 1.76
CA PHE A 186 -12.22 -3.18 0.95
C PHE A 186 -11.98 -3.43 -0.55
N ASP A 187 -12.82 -2.81 -1.38
CA ASP A 187 -12.72 -2.80 -2.85
C ASP A 187 -12.31 -1.42 -3.36
N SER A 188 -11.96 -1.32 -4.64
CA SER A 188 -11.53 -0.04 -5.22
C SER A 188 -12.61 1.03 -5.10
N GLU A 189 -13.87 0.69 -5.36
CA GLU A 189 -14.99 1.63 -5.32
C GLU A 189 -15.11 2.33 -3.96
N SER A 190 -15.03 1.56 -2.88
CA SER A 190 -15.07 2.08 -1.51
C SER A 190 -13.91 3.02 -1.22
N LEU A 191 -12.69 2.66 -1.63
CA LEU A 191 -11.51 3.49 -1.39
C LEU A 191 -11.51 4.75 -2.28
N ILE A 192 -12.02 4.67 -3.50
CA ILE A 192 -12.26 5.83 -4.37
C ILE A 192 -13.23 6.81 -3.69
N GLY A 193 -14.32 6.29 -3.11
CA GLY A 193 -15.28 7.09 -2.36
C GLY A 193 -14.62 7.84 -1.19
N LEU A 194 -13.78 7.16 -0.41
CA LEU A 194 -13.01 7.77 0.68
C LEU A 194 -12.04 8.84 0.18
N MET A 195 -11.27 8.56 -0.87
CA MET A 195 -10.32 9.52 -1.46
C MET A 195 -11.04 10.78 -1.98
N ARG A 196 -12.17 10.61 -2.67
CA ARG A 196 -12.99 11.75 -3.15
C ARG A 196 -13.59 12.54 -1.99
N GLY A 197 -14.09 11.87 -0.95
CA GLY A 197 -14.62 12.52 0.25
C GLY A 197 -13.56 13.35 0.97
N PHE A 198 -12.34 12.84 1.09
CA PHE A 198 -11.21 13.59 1.66
C PHE A 198 -10.78 14.74 0.76
N HIS A 199 -10.70 14.55 -0.55
CA HIS A 199 -10.38 15.63 -1.47
C HIS A 199 -11.41 16.78 -1.39
N ALA A 200 -12.70 16.47 -1.31
CA ALA A 200 -13.75 17.46 -1.13
C ALA A 200 -13.58 18.27 0.18
N LEU A 201 -13.06 17.66 1.25
CA LEU A 201 -12.70 18.35 2.48
C LEU A 201 -11.56 19.38 2.26
N CYS A 202 -10.58 19.04 1.43
CA CYS A 202 -9.50 19.95 1.03
C CYS A 202 -10.02 21.09 0.13
N GLU A 203 -11.00 20.83 -0.73
CA GLU A 203 -11.55 21.80 -1.67
C GLU A 203 -12.61 22.74 -1.10
N ALA A 204 -13.46 22.27 -0.19
CA ALA A 204 -14.64 23.00 0.31
C ALA A 204 -14.33 24.39 0.89
N HIS A 205 -13.06 24.69 1.16
CA HIS A 205 -12.60 25.96 1.72
C HIS A 205 -11.70 26.75 0.74
N LYS A 206 -11.57 26.32 -0.52
CA LYS A 206 -10.89 27.07 -1.59
C LYS A 206 -11.75 28.19 -2.21
N VAL A 207 -13.08 28.10 -2.10
CA VAL A 207 -14.08 28.92 -2.82
C VAL A 207 -14.69 30.05 -1.97
N ALA A 208 -14.07 30.41 -0.85
CA ALA A 208 -14.48 31.55 -0.02
C ALA A 208 -13.47 32.70 -0.10
#